data_AF-S7PH21-F1
#
_entry.id   AF-S7PH21-F1
#
_cell.length_a   1.000
_cell.length_b   1.000
_cell.length_c   1.000
_cell.angle_alpha   90.00
_cell.angle_beta   90.00
_cell.angle_gamma   90.00
#
_symmetry.space_group_name_H-M   'P 1'
#
loop_
_entity.id
_entity.type
_entity.pdbx_description
1 polymer ?
#
loop_
_entity_poly.entity_id
_entity_poly.type
_entity_poly.pdbx_seq_one_letter_code
_entity_poly.pdbx_strand_id
1 'polypeptide(L)'
;MKYINNVVEQLKDWLCKCLVQKLVVVILSIEISYSFDLLIYTDKDLVVPEKWEELGPQFINNCEQVRLHSFSTTIHKVNSMVAYKRLSMTGYETKQ
;
A
#
# COMPACT_ATOMS: atom_id res chain seq x y z
N MET A 1 8.83 16.22 -1.18
CA MET A 1 9.20 15.44 -2.38
C MET A 1 10.34 14.44 -2.14
N LYS A 2 11.43 14.79 -1.42
CA LYS A 2 12.61 13.92 -1.22
C LYS A 2 12.31 12.52 -0.65
N TYR A 3 11.37 12.42 0.30
CA TYR A 3 10.97 11.13 0.89
C TYR A 3 10.39 10.15 -0.14
N ILE A 4 9.40 10.60 -0.93
CA ILE A 4 8.77 9.76 -1.96
C ILE A 4 9.79 9.31 -3.00
N ASN A 5 10.71 10.19 -3.41
CA ASN A 5 11.74 9.82 -4.38
C ASN A 5 12.63 8.69 -3.85
N ASN A 6 13.07 8.76 -2.59
CA ASN A 6 13.86 7.68 -1.98
C ASN A 6 13.09 6.36 -1.91
N VAL A 7 11.81 6.40 -1.55
CA VAL A 7 10.95 5.20 -1.50
C VAL A 7 10.76 4.61 -2.91
N VAL A 8 10.55 5.47 -3.91
CA VAL A 8 10.39 5.04 -5.30
C VAL A 8 11.68 4.45 -5.87
N GLU A 9 12.85 4.99 -5.52
CA GLU A 9 14.15 4.43 -5.92
C GLU A 9 14.39 3.06 -5.29
N GLN A 10 14.07 2.88 -4.00
CA GLN A 10 14.17 1.59 -3.32
C GLN A 10 13.20 0.56 -3.92
N LEU A 11 11.95 0.97 -4.19
CA LEU A 11 10.99 0.12 -4.89
C LEU A 11 11.52 -0.30 -6.25
N LYS A 12 12.09 0.62 -7.05
CA LYS A 12 12.67 0.27 -8.35
C LYS A 12 13.75 -0.80 -8.23
N ASP A 13 14.65 -0.69 -7.25
CA ASP A 13 15.70 -1.70 -7.01
C ASP A 13 15.10 -3.06 -6.63
N TRP A 14 14.15 -3.10 -5.70
CA TRP A 14 13.52 -4.36 -5.28
C TRP A 14 12.68 -5.01 -6.39
N LEU A 15 12.05 -4.19 -7.24
CA LEU A 15 11.33 -4.67 -8.41
C LEU A 15 12.28 -5.26 -9.45
N CYS A 16 13.43 -4.61 -9.70
CA CYS A 16 14.46 -5.15 -10.60
C CYS A 16 15.05 -6.46 -10.07
N LYS A 17 15.16 -6.62 -8.74
CA LYS A 17 15.66 -7.84 -8.08
C LYS A 17 14.60 -8.91 -7.88
N CYS A 18 13.34 -8.68 -8.29
CA CYS A 18 12.20 -9.59 -8.12
C CYS A 18 11.86 -9.93 -6.66
N LEU A 19 12.18 -9.05 -5.70
CA LEU A 19 12.04 -9.30 -4.26
C LEU A 19 10.67 -8.84 -3.71
N VAL A 20 9.90 -8.08 -4.49
CA VAL A 20 8.57 -7.58 -4.11
C VAL A 20 7.49 -8.45 -4.76
N GLN A 21 6.66 -9.10 -3.95
CA GLN A 21 5.55 -9.90 -4.46
C GLN A 21 4.27 -9.07 -4.62
N LYS A 22 4.04 -8.12 -3.70
CA LYS A 22 2.80 -7.33 -3.67
C LYS A 22 3.03 -5.98 -3.02
N LEU A 23 2.50 -4.93 -3.66
CA LEU A 23 2.48 -3.57 -3.12
C LEU A 23 1.05 -3.21 -2.71
N VAL A 24 0.87 -2.76 -1.47
CA VAL A 24 -0.43 -2.31 -0.94
C VAL A 24 -0.29 -0.89 -0.40
N VAL A 25 -1.02 0.04 -1.03
CA VAL A 25 -1.16 1.40 -0.53
C VAL A 25 -2.42 1.48 0.32
N VAL A 26 -2.30 1.95 1.56
CA VAL A 26 -3.42 2.08 2.50
C VAL A 26 -3.72 3.55 2.71
N ILE A 27 -4.92 4.00 2.35
CA ILE A 27 -5.33 5.40 2.58
C ILE A 27 -6.07 5.47 3.92
N LEU A 28 -5.51 6.21 4.88
CA LEU A 28 -6.03 6.29 6.25
C LEU A 28 -7.02 7.44 6.45
N SER A 29 -6.83 8.55 5.75
CA SER A 29 -7.69 9.73 5.88
C SER A 29 -7.73 10.51 4.57
N ILE A 30 -8.94 10.84 4.12
CA ILE A 30 -9.20 11.60 2.89
C ILE A 30 -9.83 12.97 3.20
N GLU A 31 -10.41 13.15 4.40
CA GLU A 31 -11.28 14.29 4.70
C GLU A 31 -10.56 15.53 5.26
N ILE A 32 -9.50 15.37 6.06
CA ILE A 32 -8.90 16.50 6.81
C ILE A 32 -7.38 16.58 6.59
N SER A 33 -6.70 15.43 6.51
CA SER A 33 -5.31 15.33 6.09
C SER A 33 -5.15 14.08 5.21
N TYR A 34 -4.56 14.27 4.02
CA TYR A 34 -4.27 13.16 3.11
C TYR A 34 -3.06 12.39 3.64
N SER A 35 -3.31 11.33 4.40
CA SER A 35 -2.27 10.40 4.86
C SER A 35 -2.50 9.01 4.30
N PHE A 36 -1.40 8.34 3.98
CA PHE A 36 -1.40 6.96 3.54
C PHE A 36 -0.20 6.24 4.13
N ASP A 37 -0.39 4.94 4.36
CA ASP A 37 0.67 4.01 4.67
C ASP A 37 1.00 3.19 3.42
N LEU A 38 2.27 2.84 3.26
CA LEU A 38 2.73 1.95 2.20
C LEU A 38 3.17 0.63 2.81
N LEU A 39 2.43 -0.43 2.56
CA LEU A 39 2.76 -1.78 2.98
C LEU A 39 3.36 -2.55 1.80
N ILE A 40 4.56 -3.10 2.01
CA ILE A 40 5.31 -3.82 0.99
C ILE A 40 5.43 -5.27 1.44
N TYR A 41 4.92 -6.19 0.63
CA TYR A 41 5.04 -7.61 0.87
C TYR A 41 6.14 -8.16 -0.02
N THR A 42 7.20 -8.64 0.62
CA THR A 42 8.40 -9.19 -0.03
C THR A 42 8.54 -10.68 0.25
N ASP A 43 9.55 -11.31 -0.36
CA ASP A 43 9.97 -12.64 0.08
C ASP A 43 10.39 -12.63 1.56
N LYS A 44 10.15 -13.75 2.25
CA LYS A 44 10.45 -13.91 3.68
C LYS A 44 11.94 -13.82 4.00
N ASP A 45 12.78 -14.11 3.01
CA ASP A 45 14.23 -14.17 3.15
C ASP A 45 14.91 -12.81 2.88
N LEU A 46 14.11 -11.76 2.62
CA LEU A 46 14.64 -10.42 2.37
C LEU A 46 15.15 -9.79 3.67
N VAL A 47 16.39 -9.31 3.64
CA VAL A 47 16.94 -8.48 4.73
C VAL A 47 16.21 -7.14 4.77
N VAL A 48 15.49 -6.89 5.87
CA VAL A 48 14.78 -5.63 6.09
C VAL A 48 15.80 -4.50 6.27
N PRO A 49 15.76 -3.43 5.45
CA PRO A 49 16.67 -2.30 5.63
C PRO A 49 16.39 -1.56 6.94
N GLU A 50 17.43 -0.97 7.55
CA GLU A 50 17.37 -0.28 8.84
C GLU A 50 16.25 0.79 8.98
N LYS A 51 15.85 1.41 7.87
CA LYS A 51 14.79 2.44 7.85
C LYS A 51 13.37 1.89 7.72
N TRP A 52 13.23 0.58 7.55
CA TRP A 52 11.97 -0.11 7.43
C TRP A 52 11.76 -0.99 8.65
N GLU A 53 10.51 -1.16 9.04
CA GLU A 53 10.11 -2.05 10.12
C GLU A 53 9.40 -3.27 9.52
N GLU A 54 9.71 -4.46 10.03
CA GLU A 54 8.95 -5.65 9.69
C GLU A 54 7.61 -5.62 10.44
N LEU A 55 6.52 -5.58 9.68
CA LEU A 55 5.17 -5.58 10.24
C LEU A 55 4.49 -6.92 10.00
N GLY A 56 3.75 -7.38 11.00
CA GLY A 56 2.81 -8.49 10.84
C GLY A 56 1.66 -8.14 9.87
N PRO A 57 0.82 -9.12 9.50
CA PRO A 57 -0.30 -8.89 8.60
C PRO A 57 -1.26 -7.82 9.17
N GLN A 58 -1.37 -6.69 8.46
CA GLN A 58 -2.38 -5.68 8.79
C GLN A 58 -3.68 -5.93 8.04
N PHE A 59 -4.73 -6.27 8.78
CA PHE A 59 -6.08 -6.44 8.26
C PHE A 59 -6.86 -5.13 8.39
N ILE A 60 -7.36 -4.62 7.26
CA ILE A 60 -8.23 -3.44 7.24
C ILE A 60 -9.67 -3.92 7.12
N ASN A 61 -10.41 -3.88 8.22
CA ASN A 61 -11.82 -4.25 8.24
C ASN A 61 -12.67 -3.18 7.55
N ASN A 62 -13.72 -3.61 6.83
CA ASN A 62 -14.64 -2.72 6.10
C ASN A 62 -13.92 -1.76 5.11
N CYS A 63 -12.88 -2.26 4.45
CA CYS A 63 -12.19 -1.52 3.39
C CYS A 63 -12.75 -1.85 2.00
N GLU A 64 -12.69 -0.86 1.12
CA GLU A 64 -12.79 -1.07 -0.30
C GLU A 64 -11.38 -1.17 -0.89
N GLN A 65 -11.22 -2.10 -1.84
CA GLN A 65 -9.95 -2.40 -2.49
C GLN A 65 -10.08 -2.11 -3.98
N VAL A 66 -9.23 -1.22 -4.48
CA VAL A 66 -9.13 -0.88 -5.91
C VAL A 66 -7.81 -1.43 -6.41
N ARG A 67 -7.87 -2.38 -7.35
CA ARG A 67 -6.68 -2.86 -8.05
C ARG A 67 -6.20 -1.77 -8.99
N LEU A 68 -4.93 -1.41 -8.87
CA LEU A 68 -4.26 -0.55 -9.83
C LEU A 68 -3.73 -1.37 -10.99
N HIS A 69 -3.29 -0.69 -12.05
CA HIS A 69 -2.67 -1.36 -13.17
C HIS A 69 -1.44 -2.15 -12.70
N SER A 70 -1.42 -3.45 -12.98
CA SER A 70 -0.24 -4.29 -12.77
C SER A 70 0.83 -3.91 -13.77
N PHE A 71 2.08 -3.84 -13.36
CA PHE A 71 3.20 -3.74 -14.30
C PHE A 71 3.92 -5.08 -14.36
N SER A 72 4.36 -5.46 -15.56
CA SER A 72 5.06 -6.71 -15.80
C SER A 72 6.35 -6.42 -16.57
N THR A 73 7.43 -7.04 -16.16
CA THR A 73 8.68 -7.17 -16.91
C THR A 73 8.77 -8.58 -17.48
N THR A 74 9.82 -8.87 -18.26
CA THR A 74 10.08 -10.21 -18.79
C THR A 74 10.34 -11.27 -17.70
N ILE A 75 10.64 -10.82 -16.48
CA ILE A 75 11.06 -11.68 -15.35
C ILE A 75 10.06 -11.68 -14.20
N HIS A 76 9.23 -10.65 -14.06
CA HIS A 76 8.37 -10.51 -12.89
C HIS A 76 7.13 -9.66 -13.16
N LYS A 77 6.00 -10.04 -12.56
CA LYS A 77 4.75 -9.29 -12.61
C LYS A 77 4.37 -8.84 -11.21
N VAL A 78 4.22 -7.54 -11.03
CA VAL A 78 3.76 -6.97 -9.75
C VAL A 78 2.32 -6.51 -9.88
N ASN A 79 1.51 -6.99 -8.94
CA ASN A 79 0.15 -6.52 -8.75
C ASN A 79 0.15 -5.41 -7.70
N SER A 80 -0.56 -4.33 -8.00
CA SER A 80 -0.68 -3.15 -7.14
C SER A 80 -2.13 -2.92 -6.76
N MET A 81 -2.37 -2.42 -5.56
CA MET A 81 -3.71 -2.18 -5.05
C MET A 81 -3.72 -1.03 -4.04
N VAL A 82 -4.83 -0.29 -4.03
CA VAL A 82 -5.17 0.69 -3.00
C VAL A 82 -6.27 0.10 -2.14
N ALA A 83 -6.09 0.11 -0.83
CA ALA A 83 -7.15 -0.19 0.14
C ALA A 83 -7.48 1.08 0.92
N TYR A 84 -8.77 1.41 1.03
CA TYR A 84 -9.22 2.54 1.85
C TYR A 84 -10.42 2.14 2.70
N LYS A 85 -10.52 2.71 3.89
CA LYS A 85 -11.65 2.48 4.78
C LYS A 85 -12.83 3.36 4.35
N ARG A 86 -13.99 2.75 4.11
CA ARG A 86 -15.21 3.54 3.88
C ARG A 86 -15.70 4.08 5.22
N LEU A 87 -15.77 5.40 5.35
CA LEU A 87 -16.46 6.01 6.48
C LEU A 87 -17.94 5.64 6.34
N SER A 88 -18.44 4.81 7.26
CA SER A 88 -19.88 4.57 7.35
C SER A 88 -20.51 5.88 7.79
N MET A 89 -21.26 6.54 6.90
CA MET A 89 -22.20 7.58 7.30
C MET A 89 -23.32 6.90 8.11
N THR A 90 -23.07 6.67 9.39
CA THR A 90 -24.13 6.29 10.34
C THR A 90 -24.87 7.56 10.76
N GLY A 91 -26.09 7.71 10.26
CA GLY A 91 -27.17 8.43 10.94
C GLY A 91 -27.27 9.94 10.67
N TYR A 92 -27.80 10.32 9.51
CA TYR A 92 -28.70 11.47 9.45
C TYR A 92 -30.10 10.91 9.21
N GLU A 93 -30.86 10.73 10.30
CA GLU A 93 -32.31 10.57 10.23
C GLU A 93 -32.89 11.85 9.64
N THR A 94 -33.39 11.80 8.41
CA THR A 94 -34.41 12.76 7.96
C THR A 94 -35.66 12.50 8.77
N LYS A 95 -35.88 13.30 9.82
CA LYS A 95 -37.20 13.46 10.43
C LYS A 95 -38.13 14.04 9.36
N GLN A 96 -39.11 13.23 8.94
CA GLN A 96 -40.38 13.73 8.41
C GLN A 96 -41.23 14.29 9.54
#